data_AF-A0A0P9EY46-F1
#
_entry.id   AF-A0A0P9EY46-F1
#
_cell.length_a   1.000
_cell.length_b   1.000
_cell.length_c   1.000
_cell.angle_alpha   90.00
_cell.angle_beta   90.00
_cell.angle_gamma   90.00
#
_symmetry.space_group_name_H-M   'P 1'
#
loop_
_entity.id
_entity.type
_entity.pdbx_description
1 polymer ?
#
loop_
_entity_poly.entity_id
_entity_poly.type
_entity_poly.pdbx_seq_one_letter_code
_entity_poly.pdbx_strand_id
1 'polypeptide(L)'
;MLRDIGSAYQPIAEARSSADVYSQPKPEEFNAIDLGDFARLLSRQGAPGEIDSAAKSLGAAIKAARVAEWHAGFHQRSTGMSVFFPQIAEPYPDFYPQASPVPQNSSWDEFLQAFHSAGQQQVSAPVISDLQLSNTTVGVNNPATLDGTVSGKDIAFIFFFAGIPNGDRSGVELTELHYIYPPGSSPNAEVPPWNDGDNDLRETWNGTRWALSNGSETIPVLLGPTKYGTDLYGVEGVYTAAGTGAQVGAGLLFAVSQGRAELQRIYGFPKGKAKEAQPFEITPQPGDKFTAYLRTYTIKDGRPVPDFNEGETITLGDAPLSAQLVPANSGDYVAGFLVRDIAGQFTYKYSDITVDNSGAGTADPSAPTPEPAQPGAQAGTLAFSSPEGKFALAYPDAWQTLD
;
A
#
# COMPACT_ATOMS: atom_id res chain seq x y z
N MET A 1 4.33 22.97 22.80
CA MET A 1 4.67 21.84 21.90
C MET A 1 4.18 20.48 22.40
N LEU A 2 4.87 19.76 23.31
CA LEU A 2 4.42 18.39 23.68
C LEU A 2 3.01 18.32 24.31
N ARG A 3 2.53 19.40 24.96
CA ARG A 3 1.15 19.50 25.47
C ARG A 3 0.09 19.76 24.40
N ASP A 4 0.51 20.12 23.19
CA ASP A 4 -0.35 20.64 22.13
C ASP A 4 -0.48 19.65 20.96
N ILE A 5 0.12 18.46 21.07
CA ILE A 5 0.03 17.46 20.00
C ILE A 5 -1.42 17.05 19.71
N GLY A 6 -2.33 17.14 20.68
CA GLY A 6 -3.73 16.79 20.46
C GLY A 6 -4.51 17.71 19.53
N SER A 7 -4.17 19.01 19.44
CA SER A 7 -4.80 19.91 18.47
C SER A 7 -4.14 19.85 17.08
N ALA A 8 -3.02 19.12 16.96
CA ALA A 8 -2.25 18.96 15.74
C ALA A 8 -2.10 17.49 15.31
N TYR A 9 -2.74 16.56 16.00
CA TYR A 9 -2.51 15.13 15.81
C TYR A 9 -2.90 14.71 14.39
N GLN A 10 -4.09 15.11 13.95
CA GLN A 10 -4.63 14.78 12.63
C GLN A 10 -3.67 15.14 11.47
N PRO A 11 -3.24 16.42 11.28
CA PRO A 11 -2.32 16.75 10.19
C PRO A 11 -0.94 16.08 10.33
N ILE A 12 -0.49 15.76 11.55
CA ILE A 12 0.74 14.98 11.76
C ILE A 12 0.54 13.53 11.31
N ALA A 13 -0.59 12.91 11.63
CA ALA A 13 -0.92 11.52 11.35
C ALA A 13 -1.21 11.26 9.87
N GLU A 14 -1.89 12.20 9.20
CA GLU A 14 -2.12 12.22 7.75
C GLU A 14 -0.79 12.43 7.00
N ALA A 15 0.02 13.43 7.40
CA ALA A 15 1.34 13.65 6.82
C ALA A 15 2.26 12.44 7.01
N ARG A 16 2.23 11.81 8.19
CA ARG A 16 2.96 10.56 8.46
C ARG A 16 2.45 9.41 7.59
N SER A 17 1.14 9.29 7.39
CA SER A 17 0.56 8.21 6.58
C SER A 17 0.96 8.27 5.10
N SER A 18 1.25 9.46 4.58
CA SER A 18 1.46 9.73 3.13
C SER A 18 2.89 10.11 2.73
N ALA A 19 3.79 10.31 3.70
CA ALA A 19 5.21 10.61 3.44
C ALA A 19 5.91 9.46 2.69
N ASP A 20 6.87 9.80 1.84
CA ASP A 20 7.69 8.81 1.13
C ASP A 20 8.48 7.90 2.09
N VAL A 21 8.70 6.64 1.70
CA VAL A 21 9.36 5.62 2.54
C VAL A 21 10.31 4.77 1.69
N TYR A 22 11.51 4.51 2.20
CA TYR A 22 12.62 4.00 1.39
C TYR A 22 12.74 2.48 1.29
N SER A 23 11.91 1.71 2.00
CA SER A 23 12.03 0.25 2.07
C SER A 23 10.94 -0.51 1.32
N GLN A 24 10.31 0.12 0.33
CA GLN A 24 9.26 -0.51 -0.48
C GLN A 24 9.77 -1.79 -1.20
N PRO A 25 8.97 -2.87 -1.27
CA PRO A 25 7.57 -3.01 -0.86
C PRO A 25 7.37 -3.41 0.62
N LYS A 26 8.39 -3.24 1.47
CA LYS A 26 8.40 -3.60 2.90
C LYS A 26 8.49 -2.36 3.81
N PRO A 27 7.53 -1.42 3.75
CA PRO A 27 7.57 -0.19 4.57
C PRO A 27 7.50 -0.48 6.07
N GLU A 28 6.86 -1.58 6.49
CA GLU A 28 6.70 -1.96 7.89
C GLU A 28 7.97 -2.52 8.54
N GLU A 29 8.99 -2.92 7.76
CA GLU A 29 10.25 -3.43 8.32
C GLU A 29 11.15 -2.31 8.86
N PHE A 30 11.28 -1.20 8.11
CA PHE A 30 12.25 -0.13 8.44
C PHE A 30 11.62 1.05 9.18
N ASN A 31 10.30 1.24 9.08
CA ASN A 31 9.55 2.27 9.81
C ASN A 31 10.12 3.71 9.68
N ALA A 32 10.78 3.98 8.55
CA ALA A 32 11.45 5.25 8.29
C ALA A 32 10.80 5.98 7.10
N ILE A 33 10.52 7.26 7.29
CA ILE A 33 9.92 8.16 6.29
C ILE A 33 10.93 9.22 5.85
N ASP A 34 10.78 9.81 4.66
CA ASP A 34 11.52 11.02 4.31
C ASP A 34 11.03 12.20 5.15
N LEU A 35 11.98 12.82 5.89
CA LEU A 35 11.71 13.87 6.85
C LEU A 35 11.28 15.19 6.18
N GLY A 36 11.78 15.47 4.98
CA GLY A 36 11.40 16.66 4.22
C GLY A 36 10.06 16.52 3.51
N ASP A 37 9.70 15.33 3.03
CA ASP A 37 8.38 15.03 2.48
C ASP A 37 7.32 15.11 3.58
N PHE A 38 7.62 14.55 4.76
CA PHE A 38 6.80 14.72 5.96
C PHE A 38 6.61 16.19 6.34
N ALA A 39 7.69 16.97 6.40
CA ALA A 39 7.62 18.41 6.71
C ALA A 39 6.79 19.20 5.67
N ARG A 40 6.92 18.86 4.38
CA ARG A 40 6.11 19.41 3.28
C ARG A 40 4.62 19.05 3.43
N LEU A 41 4.33 17.82 3.86
CA LEU A 41 2.96 17.33 4.05
C LEU A 41 2.27 17.99 5.26
N LEU A 42 2.98 18.27 6.36
CA LEU A 42 2.40 19.02 7.50
C LEU A 42 1.75 20.34 7.06
N SER A 43 2.44 21.13 6.24
CA SER A 43 1.88 22.36 5.65
C SER A 43 0.68 22.10 4.73
N ARG A 44 0.66 20.97 4.00
CA ARG A 44 -0.43 20.62 3.08
C ARG A 44 -1.70 20.14 3.81
N GLN A 45 -1.55 19.43 4.92
CA GLN A 45 -2.67 18.98 5.76
C GLN A 45 -3.16 20.07 6.74
N GLY A 46 -2.66 21.30 6.63
CA GLY A 46 -3.16 22.41 7.45
C GLY A 46 -2.68 22.39 8.91
N ALA A 47 -1.45 21.90 9.17
CA ALA A 47 -0.85 21.97 10.50
C ALA A 47 -0.91 23.41 11.07
N PRO A 48 -1.22 23.59 12.37
CA PRO A 48 -1.50 24.91 12.91
C PRO A 48 -0.24 25.76 13.11
N GLY A 49 -0.29 27.02 12.68
CA GLY A 49 0.58 28.13 13.09
C GLY A 49 2.07 27.81 13.30
N GLU A 50 2.46 27.56 14.56
CA GLU A 50 3.83 27.27 14.95
C GLU A 50 4.38 25.97 14.31
N ILE A 51 3.53 24.95 14.13
CA ILE A 51 3.95 23.65 13.57
C ILE A 51 4.21 23.77 12.08
N ASP A 52 3.34 24.45 11.33
CA ASP A 52 3.57 24.78 9.92
C ASP A 52 4.83 25.65 9.73
N SER A 53 5.02 26.65 10.62
CA SER A 53 6.23 27.49 10.62
C SER A 53 7.50 26.68 10.91
N ALA A 54 7.44 25.74 11.86
CA ALA A 54 8.54 24.84 12.18
C ALA A 54 8.83 23.85 11.04
N ALA A 55 7.79 23.30 10.40
CA ALA A 55 7.92 22.39 9.26
C ALA A 55 8.56 23.07 8.05
N LYS A 56 8.14 24.30 7.73
CA LYS A 56 8.79 25.14 6.69
C LYS A 56 10.25 25.44 7.02
N SER A 57 10.54 25.73 8.29
CA SER A 57 11.92 25.98 8.77
C SER A 57 12.79 24.72 8.69
N LEU A 58 12.23 23.56 9.03
CA LEU A 58 12.88 22.26 8.87
C LEU A 58 13.19 21.97 7.40
N GLY A 59 12.21 22.10 6.49
CA GLY A 59 12.42 21.92 5.05
C GLY A 59 13.52 22.83 4.48
N ALA A 60 13.61 24.08 4.95
CA ALA A 60 14.70 24.98 4.62
C ALA A 60 16.06 24.52 5.18
N ALA A 61 16.11 24.03 6.41
CA ALA A 61 17.32 23.48 7.03
C ALA A 61 17.82 22.21 6.32
N ILE A 62 16.92 21.29 5.95
CA ILE A 62 17.23 20.10 5.14
C ILE A 62 17.88 20.54 3.82
N LYS A 63 17.23 21.47 3.09
CA LYS A 63 17.75 22.00 1.83
C LYS A 63 19.12 22.67 1.96
N ALA A 64 19.40 23.34 3.09
CA ALA A 64 20.68 24.00 3.35
C ALA A 64 21.80 23.04 3.76
N ALA A 65 21.48 21.96 4.49
CA ALA A 65 22.45 20.94 4.90
C ALA A 65 22.83 19.98 3.75
N ARG A 66 21.96 19.86 2.74
CA ARG A 66 22.07 18.89 1.65
C ARG A 66 23.07 19.30 0.58
N VAL A 67 24.29 18.75 0.67
CA VAL A 67 25.38 19.01 -0.29
C VAL A 67 25.12 18.38 -1.67
N ALA A 68 24.58 17.16 -1.71
CA ALA A 68 24.19 16.45 -2.91
C ALA A 68 23.05 15.48 -2.59
N GLU A 69 22.17 15.23 -3.56
CA GLU A 69 21.05 14.30 -3.45
C GLU A 69 20.62 13.87 -4.87
N TRP A 70 20.22 12.61 -5.02
CA TRP A 70 19.66 12.06 -6.24
C TRP A 70 18.69 10.92 -5.89
N HIS A 71 17.58 10.87 -6.61
CA HIS A 71 16.60 9.79 -6.54
C HIS A 71 16.10 9.42 -7.93
N ALA A 72 15.67 8.16 -8.08
CA ALA A 72 14.93 7.71 -9.25
C ALA A 72 13.46 8.18 -9.21
N GLY A 73 12.75 8.08 -10.34
CA GLY A 73 11.33 8.45 -10.47
C GLY A 73 10.35 7.70 -9.56
N PHE A 74 10.81 6.70 -8.82
CA PHE A 74 10.06 6.03 -7.74
C PHE A 74 9.90 6.92 -6.49
N HIS A 75 10.92 7.71 -6.16
CA HIS A 75 11.00 8.56 -4.97
C HIS A 75 11.00 10.05 -5.32
N GLN A 76 10.09 10.50 -6.19
CA GLN A 76 10.02 11.90 -6.68
C GLN A 76 9.87 12.97 -5.58
N ARG A 77 9.57 12.54 -4.34
CA ARG A 77 9.39 13.40 -3.17
C ARG A 77 10.52 13.28 -2.15
N SER A 78 11.49 12.40 -2.39
CA SER A 78 12.68 12.24 -1.55
C SER A 78 13.41 13.57 -1.42
N THR A 79 13.69 13.95 -0.18
CA THR A 79 14.61 15.03 0.15
C THR A 79 16.00 14.52 0.51
N GLY A 80 16.18 13.19 0.58
CA GLY A 80 17.45 12.50 0.81
C GLY A 80 17.79 12.31 2.29
N MET A 81 16.81 12.48 3.19
CA MET A 81 17.01 12.29 4.62
C MET A 81 15.81 11.62 5.27
N SER A 82 16.03 10.43 5.80
CA SER A 82 15.02 9.67 6.53
C SER A 82 15.00 10.01 8.03
N VAL A 83 13.85 9.80 8.66
CA VAL A 83 13.72 9.71 10.12
C VAL A 83 12.99 8.41 10.49
N PHE A 84 13.42 7.76 11.56
CA PHE A 84 12.66 6.65 12.16
C PHE A 84 11.40 7.23 12.82
N PHE A 85 10.26 6.92 12.24
CA PHE A 85 8.94 7.35 12.69
C PHE A 85 7.98 6.18 12.45
N PRO A 86 7.89 5.21 13.38
CA PRO A 86 6.93 4.13 13.25
C PRO A 86 5.49 4.67 13.34
N GLN A 87 4.62 4.20 12.44
CA GLN A 87 3.22 4.65 12.35
C GLN A 87 2.42 4.25 13.59
N ILE A 88 2.65 3.02 14.06
CA ILE A 88 2.08 2.44 15.28
C ILE A 88 3.19 2.28 16.34
N ALA A 89 2.86 1.97 17.60
CA ALA A 89 3.83 1.94 18.70
C ALA A 89 4.65 0.64 18.76
N GLU A 90 4.06 -0.46 18.29
CA GLU A 90 4.55 -1.83 18.40
C GLU A 90 5.96 -2.06 17.84
N PRO A 91 6.38 -1.48 16.69
CA PRO A 91 7.75 -1.63 16.19
C PRO A 91 8.74 -0.59 16.76
N TYR A 92 8.36 0.23 17.75
CA TYR A 92 9.27 1.15 18.44
C TYR A 92 10.13 0.38 19.47
N PRO A 93 11.46 0.24 19.30
CA PRO A 93 12.25 -0.56 20.21
C PRO A 93 12.70 0.25 21.43
N ASP A 94 12.60 -0.34 22.63
CA ASP A 94 12.99 0.28 23.91
C ASP A 94 14.42 0.88 23.93
N PHE A 95 15.31 0.34 23.09
CA PHE A 95 16.70 0.78 22.99
C PHE A 95 16.93 2.01 22.08
N TYR A 96 15.90 2.47 21.34
CA TYR A 96 16.04 3.58 20.38
C TYR A 96 16.57 4.88 21.01
N PRO A 97 16.09 5.33 22.20
CA PRO A 97 16.62 6.52 22.87
C PRO A 97 18.13 6.45 23.19
N GLN A 98 18.68 5.24 23.40
CA GLN A 98 20.10 5.07 23.73
C GLN A 98 20.96 4.71 22.50
N ALA A 99 20.37 4.27 21.39
CA ALA A 99 21.10 3.86 20.18
C ALA A 99 21.15 4.91 19.06
N SER A 100 20.24 5.88 19.04
CA SER A 100 20.17 6.90 17.99
C SER A 100 20.58 8.30 18.50
N PRO A 101 21.45 9.05 17.79
CA PRO A 101 21.75 10.43 18.13
C PRO A 101 20.55 11.38 18.08
N VAL A 102 19.49 11.04 17.35
CA VAL A 102 18.30 11.91 17.19
C VAL A 102 17.56 12.10 18.52
N PRO A 103 17.02 11.06 19.19
CA PRO A 103 16.42 11.19 20.52
C PRO A 103 17.43 11.60 21.61
N GLN A 104 18.73 11.32 21.46
CA GLN A 104 19.74 11.80 22.41
C GLN A 104 19.95 13.33 22.41
N ASN A 105 19.65 13.99 21.28
CA ASN A 105 19.90 15.42 21.09
C ASN A 105 18.63 16.23 20.77
N SER A 106 17.44 15.62 20.87
CA SER A 106 16.14 16.26 20.63
C SER A 106 15.01 15.48 21.30
N SER A 107 13.88 16.11 21.58
CA SER A 107 12.64 15.49 22.10
C SER A 107 11.91 14.59 21.08
N TRP A 108 12.63 13.84 20.23
CA TRP A 108 12.02 13.01 19.20
C TRP A 108 11.35 11.74 19.75
N ASP A 109 11.94 11.11 20.76
CA ASP A 109 11.31 10.00 21.49
C ASP A 109 10.11 10.45 22.32
N GLU A 110 10.22 11.59 23.01
CA GLU A 110 9.10 12.22 23.71
C GLU A 110 7.94 12.56 22.75
N PHE A 111 8.28 13.06 21.54
CA PHE A 111 7.31 13.32 20.47
C PHE A 111 6.63 12.04 19.97
N LEU A 112 7.39 10.96 19.70
CA LEU A 112 6.82 9.69 19.26
C LEU A 112 5.88 9.08 20.31
N GLN A 113 6.28 9.09 21.59
CA GLN A 113 5.43 8.65 22.70
C GLN A 113 4.14 9.47 22.80
N ALA A 114 4.24 10.79 22.66
CA ALA A 114 3.09 11.69 22.67
C ALA A 114 2.17 11.49 21.45
N PHE A 115 2.75 11.22 20.27
CA PHE A 115 2.03 10.94 19.02
C PHE A 115 1.22 9.65 19.13
N HIS A 116 1.84 8.54 19.51
CA HIS A 116 1.13 7.26 19.69
C HIS A 116 0.05 7.36 20.78
N SER A 117 0.34 8.06 21.88
CA SER A 117 -0.63 8.29 22.96
C SER A 117 -1.84 9.11 22.50
N ALA A 118 -1.62 10.15 21.68
CA ALA A 118 -2.70 10.95 21.10
C ALA A 118 -3.56 10.12 20.14
N GLY A 119 -2.94 9.30 19.28
CA GLY A 119 -3.64 8.40 18.37
C GLY A 119 -4.61 7.47 19.10
N GLN A 120 -4.15 6.78 20.15
CA GLN A 120 -5.00 5.88 20.96
C GLN A 120 -6.14 6.61 21.70
N GLN A 121 -6.09 7.94 21.84
CA GLN A 121 -7.10 8.74 22.56
C GLN A 121 -8.06 9.50 21.65
N GLN A 122 -7.67 9.81 20.42
CA GLN A 122 -8.35 10.78 19.55
C GLN A 122 -8.88 10.18 18.24
N VAL A 123 -8.26 9.09 17.77
CA VAL A 123 -8.71 8.39 16.56
C VAL A 123 -9.87 7.46 16.90
N SER A 124 -10.94 7.61 16.13
CA SER A 124 -12.09 6.69 16.17
C SER A 124 -12.01 5.76 14.97
N ALA A 125 -11.94 4.46 15.24
CA ALA A 125 -11.83 3.43 14.21
C ALA A 125 -13.02 3.51 13.22
N PRO A 126 -12.79 3.67 11.90
CA PRO A 126 -13.86 3.75 10.91
C PRO A 126 -14.72 2.48 10.87
N VAL A 127 -16.02 2.65 10.69
CA VAL A 127 -17.01 1.56 10.66
C VAL A 127 -17.40 1.26 9.22
N ILE A 128 -17.45 -0.02 8.85
CA ILE A 128 -17.91 -0.47 7.53
C ILE A 128 -19.35 -1.01 7.67
N SER A 129 -20.33 -0.34 7.05
CA SER A 129 -21.74 -0.74 7.05
C SER A 129 -22.16 -1.34 5.70
N ASP A 130 -23.39 -1.86 5.64
CA ASP A 130 -24.16 -2.13 4.42
C ASP A 130 -23.49 -2.90 3.28
N LEU A 131 -22.53 -3.77 3.62
CA LEU A 131 -21.77 -4.59 2.68
C LEU A 131 -22.72 -5.54 1.92
N GLN A 132 -22.77 -5.40 0.60
CA GLN A 132 -23.66 -6.15 -0.29
C GLN A 132 -22.90 -6.67 -1.52
N LEU A 133 -23.21 -7.90 -1.93
CA LEU A 133 -22.69 -8.52 -3.14
C LEU A 133 -23.79 -8.61 -4.20
N SER A 134 -23.49 -8.25 -5.45
CA SER A 134 -24.41 -8.45 -6.58
C SER A 134 -24.59 -9.92 -6.94
N ASN A 135 -23.59 -10.77 -6.65
CA ASN A 135 -23.63 -12.22 -6.79
C ASN A 135 -22.67 -12.88 -5.78
N THR A 136 -23.04 -14.05 -5.24
CA THR A 136 -22.20 -14.83 -4.32
C THR A 136 -21.29 -15.83 -5.05
N THR A 137 -21.49 -16.04 -6.36
CA THR A 137 -20.55 -16.76 -7.21
C THR A 137 -19.90 -15.78 -8.18
N VAL A 138 -18.57 -15.81 -8.30
CA VAL A 138 -17.78 -14.90 -9.15
C VAL A 138 -16.83 -15.69 -10.05
N GLY A 139 -16.54 -15.15 -11.24
CA GLY A 139 -15.51 -15.68 -12.14
C GLY A 139 -15.30 -14.76 -13.33
N VAL A 140 -14.34 -15.08 -14.20
CA VAL A 140 -13.92 -14.20 -15.31
C VAL A 140 -15.04 -13.88 -16.31
N ASN A 141 -16.06 -14.75 -16.39
CA ASN A 141 -17.25 -14.58 -17.24
C ASN A 141 -18.49 -14.11 -16.45
N ASN A 142 -18.38 -13.92 -15.13
CA ASN A 142 -19.47 -13.58 -14.21
C ASN A 142 -18.89 -12.75 -13.05
N PRO A 143 -18.55 -11.47 -13.28
CA PRO A 143 -18.00 -10.60 -12.23
C PRO A 143 -19.04 -10.28 -11.16
N ALA A 144 -18.57 -10.05 -9.94
CA ALA A 144 -19.38 -9.64 -8.80
C ALA A 144 -18.99 -8.22 -8.38
N THR A 145 -19.99 -7.41 -8.05
CA THR A 145 -19.82 -6.07 -7.49
C THR A 145 -20.02 -6.15 -5.98
N LEU A 146 -19.09 -5.55 -5.24
CA LEU A 146 -19.13 -5.38 -3.80
C LEU A 146 -19.42 -3.90 -3.50
N ASP A 147 -20.59 -3.64 -2.94
CA ASP A 147 -21.01 -2.32 -2.45
C ASP A 147 -20.88 -2.27 -0.93
N GLY A 148 -20.64 -1.08 -0.36
CA GLY A 148 -20.70 -0.84 1.08
C GLY A 148 -20.47 0.64 1.42
N THR A 149 -20.55 0.99 2.70
CA THR A 149 -20.31 2.38 3.15
C THR A 149 -19.29 2.38 4.29
N VAL A 150 -18.38 3.35 4.30
CA VAL A 150 -17.43 3.58 5.39
C VAL A 150 -17.74 4.90 6.07
N SER A 151 -18.06 4.81 7.36
CA SER A 151 -18.38 5.94 8.22
C SER A 151 -17.21 6.26 9.14
N GLY A 152 -16.67 7.48 9.07
CA GLY A 152 -15.57 7.94 9.92
C GLY A 152 -15.00 9.30 9.52
N LYS A 153 -14.03 9.80 10.29
CA LYS A 153 -13.26 11.03 9.99
C LYS A 153 -11.76 10.76 9.83
N ASP A 154 -11.24 9.79 10.59
CA ASP A 154 -9.81 9.53 10.73
C ASP A 154 -9.28 8.55 9.66
N ILE A 155 -9.78 8.61 8.42
CA ILE A 155 -9.49 7.61 7.36
C ILE A 155 -8.18 7.97 6.65
N ALA A 156 -7.15 7.12 6.75
CA ALA A 156 -5.92 7.28 5.96
C ALA A 156 -6.05 6.65 4.57
N PHE A 157 -6.47 5.39 4.49
CA PHE A 157 -6.59 4.65 3.23
C PHE A 157 -7.70 3.61 3.31
N ILE A 158 -8.37 3.36 2.19
CA ILE A 158 -9.30 2.24 2.03
C ILE A 158 -8.73 1.31 0.96
N PHE A 159 -8.84 0.01 1.20
CA PHE A 159 -8.42 -1.03 0.28
C PHE A 159 -9.60 -1.97 0.01
N PHE A 160 -9.73 -2.44 -1.22
CA PHE A 160 -10.39 -3.72 -1.48
C PHE A 160 -9.39 -4.85 -1.23
N PHE A 161 -9.89 -5.98 -0.75
CA PHE A 161 -9.13 -7.22 -0.74
C PHE A 161 -10.02 -8.40 -1.12
N ALA A 162 -9.39 -9.40 -1.75
CA ALA A 162 -9.92 -10.75 -1.86
C ALA A 162 -8.87 -11.75 -1.37
N GLY A 163 -9.31 -12.86 -0.79
CA GLY A 163 -8.38 -13.85 -0.27
C GLY A 163 -9.03 -15.18 0.11
N ILE A 164 -8.18 -16.18 0.35
CA ILE A 164 -8.57 -17.53 0.71
C ILE A 164 -8.63 -17.62 2.25
N PRO A 165 -9.82 -17.84 2.84
CA PRO A 165 -9.97 -17.95 4.28
C PRO A 165 -9.47 -19.31 4.80
N ASN A 166 -8.96 -19.34 6.03
CA ASN A 166 -8.73 -20.60 6.72
C ASN A 166 -10.05 -21.23 7.21
N GLY A 167 -10.02 -22.53 7.57
CA GLY A 167 -11.25 -23.30 7.82
C GLY A 167 -12.15 -22.80 8.96
N ASP A 168 -11.60 -22.07 9.95
CA ASP A 168 -12.33 -21.50 11.09
C ASP A 168 -12.62 -19.98 10.95
N ARG A 169 -12.24 -19.38 9.81
CA ARG A 169 -12.38 -17.95 9.49
C ARG A 169 -11.64 -17.00 10.45
N SER A 170 -10.67 -17.51 11.22
CA SER A 170 -9.77 -16.71 12.05
C SER A 170 -8.65 -16.02 11.27
N GLY A 171 -8.44 -16.38 10.00
CA GLY A 171 -7.48 -15.71 9.12
C GLY A 171 -7.74 -15.89 7.64
N VAL A 172 -7.05 -15.09 6.83
CA VAL A 172 -7.16 -15.03 5.37
C VAL A 172 -5.78 -14.88 4.74
N GLU A 173 -5.51 -15.62 3.67
CA GLU A 173 -4.38 -15.41 2.77
C GLU A 173 -4.82 -14.50 1.61
N LEU A 174 -4.20 -13.34 1.44
CA LEU A 174 -4.63 -12.37 0.43
C LEU A 174 -4.16 -12.79 -0.98
N THR A 175 -5.09 -12.76 -1.92
CA THR A 175 -4.83 -12.98 -3.36
C THR A 175 -4.96 -11.70 -4.19
N GLU A 176 -5.72 -10.72 -3.69
CA GLU A 176 -5.84 -9.37 -4.27
C GLU A 176 -5.84 -8.33 -3.13
N LEU A 177 -5.18 -7.21 -3.37
CA LEU A 177 -5.17 -6.05 -2.47
C LEU A 177 -4.89 -4.79 -3.29
N HIS A 178 -5.81 -3.82 -3.32
CA HIS A 178 -5.60 -2.54 -4.00
C HIS A 178 -6.34 -1.40 -3.33
N TYR A 179 -5.87 -0.17 -3.56
CA TYR A 179 -6.50 1.03 -3.01
C TYR A 179 -7.85 1.32 -3.67
N ILE A 180 -8.84 1.64 -2.85
CA ILE A 180 -10.03 2.39 -3.26
C ILE A 180 -9.71 3.89 -3.19
N TYR A 181 -10.13 4.62 -4.20
CA TYR A 181 -9.91 6.05 -4.39
C TYR A 181 -11.25 6.79 -4.23
N PRO A 182 -11.35 7.80 -3.35
CA PRO A 182 -12.55 8.62 -3.25
C PRO A 182 -12.75 9.50 -4.49
N PRO A 183 -13.99 9.93 -4.77
CA PRO A 183 -14.28 10.95 -5.77
C PRO A 183 -13.42 12.20 -5.58
N GLY A 184 -12.93 12.80 -6.67
CA GLY A 184 -12.00 13.93 -6.63
C GLY A 184 -10.52 13.55 -6.45
N SER A 185 -10.20 12.27 -6.24
CA SER A 185 -8.82 11.78 -6.34
C SER A 185 -8.23 12.05 -7.73
N SER A 186 -7.00 12.57 -7.76
CA SER A 186 -6.24 12.75 -9.00
C SER A 186 -5.22 11.62 -9.21
N PRO A 187 -4.82 11.30 -10.45
CA PRO A 187 -3.64 10.47 -10.69
C PRO A 187 -2.41 11.05 -9.97
N ASN A 188 -1.60 10.21 -9.33
CA ASN A 188 -0.48 10.62 -8.47
C ASN A 188 -0.87 11.45 -7.23
N ALA A 189 -2.14 11.43 -6.80
CA ALA A 189 -2.54 12.01 -5.51
C ALA A 189 -1.74 11.36 -4.37
N GLU A 190 -1.22 12.19 -3.47
CA GLU A 190 -0.38 11.76 -2.35
C GLU A 190 -1.22 11.33 -1.13
N VAL A 191 -2.41 11.92 -1.02
CA VAL A 191 -3.37 11.77 0.08
C VAL A 191 -4.76 11.63 -0.54
N PRO A 192 -5.58 10.64 -0.11
CA PRO A 192 -6.96 10.53 -0.55
C PRO A 192 -7.83 11.66 0.06
N PRO A 193 -8.64 12.37 -0.74
CA PRO A 193 -9.66 13.29 -0.23
C PRO A 193 -10.91 12.52 0.27
N TRP A 194 -10.78 11.76 1.35
CA TRP A 194 -11.95 11.20 2.05
C TRP A 194 -12.75 12.30 2.74
N ASN A 195 -14.07 12.16 2.81
CA ASN A 195 -14.92 13.07 3.56
C ASN A 195 -15.08 12.57 5.01
N ASP A 196 -15.25 13.50 5.95
CA ASP A 196 -15.80 13.19 7.27
C ASP A 196 -17.24 12.66 7.13
N GLY A 197 -17.56 11.57 7.82
CA GLY A 197 -18.86 10.93 7.77
C GLY A 197 -18.87 9.74 6.80
N ASP A 198 -19.94 9.62 6.03
CA ASP A 198 -20.23 8.44 5.21
C ASP A 198 -19.61 8.56 3.81
N ASN A 199 -18.87 7.53 3.41
CA ASN A 199 -18.24 7.41 2.10
C ASN A 199 -18.68 6.08 1.47
N ASP A 200 -19.46 6.14 0.40
CA ASP A 200 -19.88 4.95 -0.35
C ASP A 200 -18.73 4.35 -1.16
N LEU A 201 -18.59 3.03 -1.08
CA LEU A 201 -17.59 2.21 -1.74
C LEU A 201 -18.23 1.27 -2.75
N ARG A 202 -17.58 1.09 -3.89
CA ARG A 202 -17.90 0.09 -4.90
C ARG A 202 -16.62 -0.50 -5.49
N GLU A 203 -16.56 -1.83 -5.55
CA GLU A 203 -15.54 -2.55 -6.30
C GLU A 203 -16.19 -3.61 -7.19
N THR A 204 -15.61 -3.92 -8.36
CA THR A 204 -16.08 -5.04 -9.20
C THR A 204 -14.93 -6.01 -9.46
N TRP A 205 -15.02 -7.18 -8.84
CA TRP A 205 -14.04 -8.25 -9.00
C TRP A 205 -14.55 -9.32 -9.97
N ASN A 206 -13.68 -9.73 -10.89
CA ASN A 206 -13.95 -10.74 -11.92
C ASN A 206 -13.29 -12.09 -11.59
N GLY A 207 -12.98 -12.37 -10.32
CA GLY A 207 -12.40 -13.65 -9.91
C GLY A 207 -11.02 -13.90 -10.49
N THR A 208 -10.21 -12.86 -10.70
CA THR A 208 -8.79 -12.97 -11.08
C THR A 208 -7.87 -12.96 -9.86
N ARG A 209 -6.61 -13.31 -10.09
CA ARG A 209 -5.48 -13.08 -9.20
C ARG A 209 -4.25 -12.69 -10.02
N TRP A 210 -3.24 -12.10 -9.40
CA TRP A 210 -1.94 -11.92 -10.03
C TRP A 210 -1.11 -13.21 -10.05
N ALA A 211 -0.34 -13.37 -11.13
CA ALA A 211 0.69 -14.39 -11.25
C ALA A 211 1.98 -13.80 -11.85
N LEU A 212 3.14 -14.17 -11.28
CA LEU A 212 4.43 -13.91 -11.91
C LEU A 212 4.66 -14.88 -13.06
N SER A 213 5.35 -14.43 -14.10
CA SER A 213 5.70 -15.20 -15.29
C SER A 213 7.18 -15.02 -15.64
N ASN A 214 7.82 -16.11 -16.05
CA ASN A 214 9.13 -16.10 -16.72
C ASN A 214 9.02 -16.37 -18.24
N GLY A 215 7.79 -16.33 -18.78
CA GLY A 215 7.48 -16.66 -20.17
C GLY A 215 7.32 -18.15 -20.46
N SER A 216 7.55 -19.04 -19.49
CA SER A 216 7.41 -20.50 -19.65
C SER A 216 6.51 -21.16 -18.60
N GLU A 217 6.57 -20.67 -17.35
CA GLU A 217 5.71 -21.06 -16.24
C GLU A 217 5.18 -19.81 -15.52
N THR A 218 4.12 -19.98 -14.74
CA THR A 218 3.59 -18.91 -13.87
C THR A 218 3.38 -19.41 -12.44
N ILE A 219 3.56 -18.51 -11.47
CA ILE A 219 3.30 -18.77 -10.04
C ILE A 219 2.33 -17.72 -9.46
N PRO A 220 1.44 -18.09 -8.53
CA PRO A 220 0.58 -17.12 -7.84
C PRO A 220 1.39 -16.17 -6.95
N VAL A 221 1.00 -14.90 -6.93
CA VAL A 221 1.57 -13.89 -6.02
C VAL A 221 0.52 -12.90 -5.54
N LEU A 222 0.77 -12.29 -4.39
CA LEU A 222 0.13 -11.02 -4.04
C LEU A 222 0.95 -9.88 -4.66
N LEU A 223 0.43 -9.24 -5.70
CA LEU A 223 1.00 -8.01 -6.26
C LEU A 223 0.25 -6.82 -5.62
N GLY A 224 0.76 -6.31 -4.50
CA GLY A 224 0.12 -5.22 -3.74
C GLY A 224 0.66 -3.83 -4.13
N PRO A 225 -0.13 -2.74 -4.02
CA PRO A 225 0.36 -1.41 -4.31
C PRO A 225 1.39 -0.98 -3.28
N THR A 226 2.54 -0.45 -3.72
CA THR A 226 3.57 0.06 -2.79
C THR A 226 3.17 1.40 -2.18
N LYS A 227 2.44 2.23 -2.94
CA LYS A 227 2.21 3.63 -2.57
C LYS A 227 0.94 4.17 -3.24
N TYR A 228 0.10 4.84 -2.44
CA TYR A 228 -1.13 5.47 -2.92
C TYR A 228 -0.86 6.44 -4.08
N GLY A 229 -1.76 6.42 -5.07
CA GLY A 229 -1.69 7.25 -6.27
C GLY A 229 -0.71 6.80 -7.35
N THR A 230 0.09 5.75 -7.12
CA THR A 230 1.12 5.28 -8.07
C THR A 230 0.71 4.00 -8.81
N ASP A 231 1.33 3.74 -9.96
CA ASP A 231 1.32 2.49 -10.72
C ASP A 231 2.32 1.44 -10.22
N LEU A 232 2.93 1.68 -9.05
CA LEU A 232 4.08 0.92 -8.58
C LEU A 232 3.66 -0.12 -7.55
N TYR A 233 3.78 -1.39 -7.93
CA TYR A 233 3.32 -2.54 -7.16
C TYR A 233 4.48 -3.47 -6.78
N GLY A 234 4.33 -4.16 -5.66
CA GLY A 234 5.36 -4.97 -5.04
C GLY A 234 4.96 -6.43 -4.92
N VAL A 235 5.95 -7.32 -5.09
CA VAL A 235 5.88 -8.70 -4.62
C VAL A 235 7.00 -8.91 -3.61
N GLU A 236 6.64 -9.33 -2.40
CA GLU A 236 7.59 -9.72 -1.35
C GLU A 236 8.01 -11.18 -1.50
N GLY A 237 9.21 -11.54 -1.02
CA GLY A 237 9.67 -12.93 -1.05
C GLY A 237 11.12 -13.14 -0.62
N VAL A 238 11.73 -14.21 -1.11
CA VAL A 238 13.15 -14.55 -0.95
C VAL A 238 13.80 -14.69 -2.31
N TYR A 239 14.90 -13.99 -2.54
CA TYR A 239 15.76 -14.21 -3.70
C TYR A 239 16.88 -15.19 -3.34
N THR A 240 17.12 -16.17 -4.20
CA THR A 240 18.15 -17.22 -4.05
C THR A 240 19.08 -17.20 -5.26
N ALA A 241 20.37 -16.91 -5.04
CA ALA A 241 21.38 -16.87 -6.10
C ALA A 241 21.82 -18.28 -6.53
N ALA A 242 21.74 -18.58 -7.84
CA ALA A 242 21.97 -19.91 -8.40
C ALA A 242 23.38 -20.45 -8.16
N GLY A 243 24.39 -19.58 -8.35
CA GLY A 243 25.80 -19.96 -8.26
C GLY A 243 26.32 -20.24 -6.85
N THR A 244 25.56 -19.85 -5.80
CA THR A 244 26.01 -19.95 -4.41
C THR A 244 24.98 -20.56 -3.46
N GLY A 245 23.70 -20.60 -3.83
CA GLY A 245 22.59 -20.93 -2.94
C GLY A 245 22.33 -19.86 -1.86
N ALA A 246 22.97 -18.68 -1.94
CA ALA A 246 22.79 -17.63 -0.96
C ALA A 246 21.39 -17.02 -1.06
N GLN A 247 20.72 -16.87 0.08
CA GLN A 247 19.38 -16.32 0.20
C GLN A 247 19.38 -14.93 0.83
N VAL A 248 18.47 -14.08 0.36
CA VAL A 248 18.19 -12.76 0.94
C VAL A 248 16.69 -12.50 0.84
N GLY A 249 16.10 -11.92 1.89
CA GLY A 249 14.73 -11.41 1.81
C GLY A 249 14.68 -10.34 0.71
N ALA A 250 13.67 -10.35 -0.14
CA ALA A 250 13.63 -9.55 -1.35
C ALA A 250 12.26 -8.92 -1.59
N GLY A 251 12.26 -7.88 -2.41
CA GLY A 251 11.07 -7.25 -2.97
C GLY A 251 11.28 -6.96 -4.45
N LEU A 252 10.36 -7.45 -5.29
CA LEU A 252 10.30 -7.12 -6.71
C LEU A 252 9.33 -5.95 -6.87
N LEU A 253 9.74 -4.95 -7.64
CA LEU A 253 8.97 -3.74 -7.91
C LEU A 253 8.57 -3.72 -9.38
N PHE A 254 7.29 -3.56 -9.66
CA PHE A 254 6.69 -3.53 -10.99
C PHE A 254 5.98 -2.21 -11.26
N ALA A 255 5.97 -1.77 -12.52
CA ALA A 255 5.04 -0.76 -13.01
C ALA A 255 3.84 -1.47 -13.66
N VAL A 256 2.62 -1.14 -13.24
CA VAL A 256 1.38 -1.81 -13.69
C VAL A 256 0.66 -0.97 -14.74
N SER A 257 0.39 -1.58 -15.89
CA SER A 257 -0.39 -0.98 -16.98
C SER A 257 -1.25 -2.03 -17.67
N GLN A 258 -2.54 -1.73 -17.84
CA GLN A 258 -3.51 -2.57 -18.59
C GLN A 258 -3.54 -4.06 -18.15
N GLY A 259 -3.48 -4.32 -16.85
CA GLY A 259 -3.50 -5.69 -16.28
C GLY A 259 -2.22 -6.51 -16.46
N ARG A 260 -1.13 -5.85 -16.89
CA ARG A 260 0.22 -6.40 -16.94
C ARG A 260 1.15 -5.57 -16.07
N ALA A 261 2.19 -6.20 -15.54
CA ALA A 261 3.19 -5.56 -14.70
C ALA A 261 4.59 -5.84 -15.25
N GLU A 262 5.35 -4.77 -15.50
CA GLU A 262 6.72 -4.84 -16.00
C GLU A 262 7.72 -4.64 -14.85
N LEU A 263 8.61 -5.61 -14.63
CA LEU A 263 9.61 -5.57 -13.57
C LEU A 263 10.54 -4.37 -13.75
N GLN A 264 10.52 -3.47 -12.77
CA GLN A 264 11.39 -2.30 -12.72
C GLN A 264 12.67 -2.61 -11.96
N ARG A 265 12.56 -3.18 -10.75
CA ARG A 265 13.69 -3.36 -9.81
C ARG A 265 13.53 -4.59 -8.93
N ILE A 266 14.65 -5.09 -8.42
CA ILE A 266 14.72 -6.09 -7.36
C ILE A 266 15.55 -5.51 -6.22
N TYR A 267 15.01 -5.47 -5.01
CA TYR A 267 15.74 -5.04 -3.81
C TYR A 267 15.97 -6.22 -2.88
N GLY A 268 17.20 -6.32 -2.35
CA GLY A 268 17.57 -7.24 -1.28
C GLY A 268 17.57 -6.54 0.07
N PHE A 269 16.96 -7.18 1.06
CA PHE A 269 16.80 -6.75 2.45
C PHE A 269 17.55 -7.73 3.37
N PRO A 270 18.87 -7.57 3.55
CA PRO A 270 19.72 -8.52 4.26
C PRO A 270 19.53 -8.43 5.78
N LYS A 271 19.00 -9.51 6.38
CA LYS A 271 18.86 -9.65 7.83
C LYS A 271 19.99 -10.49 8.44
N GLY A 272 20.57 -10.02 9.55
CA GLY A 272 21.50 -10.79 10.38
C GLY A 272 22.98 -10.40 10.32
N LYS A 273 23.73 -10.90 11.31
CA LYS A 273 25.03 -10.39 11.84
C LYS A 273 24.90 -9.06 12.60
N ALA A 274 25.95 -8.70 13.35
CA ALA A 274 25.94 -7.66 14.40
C ALA A 274 25.70 -6.20 13.93
N LYS A 275 25.43 -6.01 12.64
CA LYS A 275 24.82 -4.83 12.04
C LYS A 275 23.92 -5.34 10.93
N GLU A 276 22.68 -4.86 10.86
CA GLU A 276 21.87 -5.04 9.66
C GLU A 276 22.58 -4.35 8.49
N ALA A 277 22.66 -5.04 7.36
CA ALA A 277 23.21 -4.45 6.15
C ALA A 277 22.13 -3.59 5.48
N GLN A 278 22.55 -2.51 4.83
CA GLN A 278 21.61 -1.63 4.13
C GLN A 278 20.94 -2.40 2.97
N PRO A 279 19.68 -2.09 2.63
CA PRO A 279 19.06 -2.60 1.42
C PRO A 279 19.89 -2.27 0.18
N PHE A 280 19.87 -3.16 -0.82
CA PHE A 280 20.65 -3.00 -2.05
C PHE A 280 19.87 -3.47 -3.27
N GLU A 281 20.14 -2.89 -4.44
CA GLU A 281 19.59 -3.36 -5.71
C GLU A 281 20.28 -4.65 -6.15
N ILE A 282 19.49 -5.66 -6.53
CA ILE A 282 19.95 -6.96 -7.03
C ILE A 282 19.91 -6.94 -8.55
N THR A 283 21.05 -7.25 -9.19
CA THR A 283 21.12 -7.53 -10.62
C THR A 283 20.92 -9.04 -10.86
N PRO A 284 19.73 -9.49 -11.27
CA PRO A 284 19.45 -10.92 -11.43
C PRO A 284 20.29 -11.56 -12.53
N GLN A 285 20.59 -12.85 -12.36
CA GLN A 285 21.23 -13.71 -13.35
C GLN A 285 20.29 -14.86 -13.76
N PRO A 286 20.38 -15.37 -15.00
CA PRO A 286 19.65 -16.56 -15.42
C PRO A 286 19.94 -17.77 -14.52
N GLY A 287 18.89 -18.46 -14.08
CA GLY A 287 18.94 -19.58 -13.16
C GLY A 287 18.76 -19.21 -11.68
N ASP A 288 18.84 -17.92 -11.32
CA ASP A 288 18.47 -17.45 -9.98
C ASP A 288 16.99 -17.74 -9.71
N LYS A 289 16.59 -17.73 -8.44
CA LYS A 289 15.22 -18.07 -8.05
C LYS A 289 14.61 -17.01 -7.16
N PHE A 290 13.30 -16.83 -7.30
CA PHE A 290 12.49 -16.03 -6.38
C PHE A 290 11.34 -16.88 -5.83
N THR A 291 11.30 -17.02 -4.50
CA THR A 291 10.19 -17.64 -3.78
C THR A 291 9.29 -16.53 -3.27
N ALA A 292 8.06 -16.45 -3.77
CA ALA A 292 7.14 -15.39 -3.40
C ALA A 292 6.59 -15.60 -1.98
N TYR A 293 6.25 -14.50 -1.30
CA TYR A 293 5.46 -14.53 -0.06
C TYR A 293 4.01 -14.18 -0.35
N LEU A 294 3.10 -14.90 0.30
CA LEU A 294 1.67 -14.60 0.32
C LEU A 294 1.35 -13.97 1.69
N ARG A 295 0.86 -12.73 1.68
CA ARG A 295 0.54 -12.00 2.93
C ARG A 295 -0.74 -12.58 3.51
N THR A 296 -0.69 -12.98 4.78
CA THR A 296 -1.86 -13.43 5.53
C THR A 296 -2.23 -12.41 6.60
N TYR A 297 -3.48 -12.43 7.03
CA TYR A 297 -3.93 -11.73 8.22
C TYR A 297 -4.64 -12.73 9.14
N THR A 298 -4.22 -12.79 10.41
CA THR A 298 -4.89 -13.55 11.47
C THR A 298 -5.52 -12.60 12.47
N ILE A 299 -6.76 -12.84 12.87
CA ILE A 299 -7.46 -12.00 13.84
C ILE A 299 -6.98 -12.35 15.25
N LYS A 300 -6.32 -11.38 15.91
CA LYS A 300 -5.85 -11.48 17.30
C LYS A 300 -6.40 -10.28 18.07
N ASP A 301 -7.04 -10.52 19.21
CA ASP A 301 -7.69 -9.49 20.04
C ASP A 301 -8.63 -8.55 19.26
N GLY A 302 -9.32 -9.09 18.25
CA GLY A 302 -10.25 -8.35 17.39
C GLY A 302 -9.59 -7.51 16.29
N ARG A 303 -8.27 -7.56 16.12
CA ARG A 303 -7.52 -6.84 15.08
C ARG A 303 -6.86 -7.79 14.06
N PRO A 304 -6.77 -7.41 12.78
CA PRO A 304 -6.05 -8.19 11.79
C PRO A 304 -4.53 -8.00 11.97
N VAL A 305 -3.82 -9.07 12.33
CA VAL A 305 -2.36 -9.07 12.48
C VAL A 305 -1.73 -9.70 11.23
N PRO A 306 -0.84 -8.97 10.50
CA PRO A 306 -0.20 -9.49 9.30
C PRO A 306 0.84 -10.57 9.63
N ASP A 307 0.96 -11.54 8.74
CA ASP A 307 2.02 -12.56 8.71
C ASP A 307 2.26 -12.99 7.24
N PHE A 308 3.19 -13.91 6.98
CA PHE A 308 3.51 -14.36 5.61
C PHE A 308 3.63 -15.88 5.51
N ASN A 309 3.02 -16.44 4.47
CA ASN A 309 3.29 -17.81 4.03
C ASN A 309 4.35 -17.80 2.91
N GLU A 310 5.22 -18.82 2.89
CA GLU A 310 6.05 -19.09 1.71
C GLU A 310 5.17 -19.68 0.61
N GLY A 311 5.10 -18.98 -0.52
CA GLY A 311 4.41 -19.42 -1.72
C GLY A 311 5.31 -20.21 -2.66
N GLU A 312 4.94 -20.21 -3.94
CA GLU A 312 5.66 -20.93 -4.98
C GLU A 312 6.98 -20.22 -5.38
N THR A 313 7.85 -20.95 -6.08
CA THR A 313 9.17 -20.47 -6.51
C THR A 313 9.27 -20.46 -8.02
N ILE A 314 9.66 -19.32 -8.60
CA ILE A 314 9.91 -19.15 -10.04
C ILE A 314 11.40 -19.01 -10.32
N THR A 315 11.86 -19.58 -11.43
CA THR A 315 13.25 -19.44 -11.89
C THR A 315 13.35 -18.25 -12.85
N LEU A 316 14.34 -17.38 -12.63
CA LEU A 316 14.63 -16.22 -13.49
C LEU A 316 15.37 -16.69 -14.75
N GLY A 317 14.98 -16.17 -15.92
CA GLY A 317 15.61 -16.47 -17.20
C GLY A 317 16.43 -15.30 -17.75
N ASP A 318 16.73 -15.34 -19.05
CA ASP A 318 17.35 -14.22 -19.78
C ASP A 318 16.39 -13.02 -19.96
N ALA A 319 15.07 -13.29 -19.97
CA ALA A 319 14.04 -12.27 -19.97
C ALA A 319 13.67 -11.86 -18.54
N PRO A 320 13.41 -10.57 -18.26
CA PRO A 320 12.85 -10.13 -16.99
C PRO A 320 11.54 -10.84 -16.67
N LEU A 321 11.26 -11.04 -15.38
CA LEU A 321 9.93 -11.48 -14.95
C LEU A 321 8.87 -10.42 -15.29
N SER A 322 7.66 -10.86 -15.58
CA SER A 322 6.47 -10.01 -15.63
C SER A 322 5.43 -10.51 -14.63
N ALA A 323 4.42 -9.69 -14.34
CA ALA A 323 3.18 -10.18 -13.72
C ALA A 323 1.99 -9.94 -14.65
N GLN A 324 0.98 -10.81 -14.54
CA GLN A 324 -0.28 -10.67 -15.28
C GLN A 324 -1.44 -11.18 -14.43
N LEU A 325 -2.63 -10.64 -14.68
CA LEU A 325 -3.86 -11.22 -14.16
C LEU A 325 -4.11 -12.58 -14.82
N VAL A 326 -4.52 -13.56 -14.01
CA VAL A 326 -4.96 -14.89 -14.45
C VAL A 326 -6.26 -15.23 -13.71
N PRO A 327 -7.08 -16.18 -14.20
CA PRO A 327 -8.22 -16.68 -13.44
C PRO A 327 -7.74 -17.20 -12.07
N ALA A 328 -8.40 -16.79 -10.98
CA ALA A 328 -8.14 -17.36 -9.67
C ALA A 328 -8.60 -18.82 -9.60
N ASN A 329 -7.98 -19.61 -8.72
CA ASN A 329 -8.39 -21.00 -8.50
C ASN A 329 -9.85 -21.04 -8.01
N SER A 330 -10.71 -21.89 -8.58
CA SER A 330 -12.07 -22.07 -8.07
C SER A 330 -12.06 -22.57 -6.62
N GLY A 331 -12.98 -22.07 -5.79
CA GLY A 331 -13.05 -22.42 -4.37
C GLY A 331 -13.76 -21.37 -3.52
N ASP A 332 -13.66 -21.50 -2.21
CA ASP A 332 -14.20 -20.54 -1.24
C ASP A 332 -13.22 -19.39 -0.99
N TYR A 333 -13.72 -18.16 -1.07
CA TYR A 333 -12.98 -16.92 -0.85
C TYR A 333 -13.77 -16.01 0.10
N VAL A 334 -13.10 -14.98 0.59
CA VAL A 334 -13.74 -13.78 1.13
C VAL A 334 -13.34 -12.58 0.29
N ALA A 335 -14.28 -11.66 0.09
CA ALA A 335 -14.03 -10.36 -0.54
C ALA A 335 -14.58 -9.24 0.36
N GLY A 336 -13.85 -8.14 0.49
CA GLY A 336 -14.14 -7.14 1.50
C GLY A 336 -13.41 -5.82 1.33
N PHE A 337 -13.70 -4.91 2.26
CA PHE A 337 -12.98 -3.66 2.43
C PHE A 337 -12.15 -3.69 3.72
N LEU A 338 -10.93 -3.17 3.63
CA LEU A 338 -9.97 -2.99 4.71
C LEU A 338 -9.66 -1.49 4.80
N VAL A 339 -9.91 -0.87 5.94
CA VAL A 339 -9.70 0.57 6.16
C VAL A 339 -8.53 0.73 7.12
N ARG A 340 -7.52 1.52 6.73
CA ARG A 340 -6.47 2.00 7.62
C ARG A 340 -6.84 3.39 8.11
N ASP A 341 -6.86 3.60 9.42
CA ASP A 341 -6.98 4.93 10.01
C ASP A 341 -5.63 5.69 10.02
N ILE A 342 -5.67 6.98 10.36
CA ILE A 342 -4.47 7.84 10.47
C ILE A 342 -3.54 7.44 11.62
N ALA A 343 -4.02 6.71 12.63
CA ALA A 343 -3.17 6.07 13.64
C ALA A 343 -2.47 4.81 13.11
N GLY A 344 -2.85 4.28 11.94
CA GLY A 344 -2.32 3.07 11.34
C GLY A 344 -2.99 1.78 11.80
N GLN A 345 -4.09 1.85 12.55
CA GLN A 345 -4.89 0.68 12.88
C GLN A 345 -5.80 0.30 11.71
N PHE A 346 -6.20 -0.96 11.65
CA PHE A 346 -7.02 -1.51 10.59
C PHE A 346 -8.39 -1.97 11.10
N THR A 347 -9.46 -1.54 10.43
CA THR A 347 -10.80 -2.16 10.50
C THR A 347 -11.13 -2.83 9.18
N TYR A 348 -11.97 -3.87 9.20
CA TYR A 348 -12.30 -4.64 8.01
C TYR A 348 -13.73 -5.18 8.07
N LYS A 349 -14.27 -5.50 6.91
CA LYS A 349 -15.53 -6.24 6.75
C LYS A 349 -15.53 -6.94 5.40
N TYR A 350 -15.99 -8.18 5.37
CA TYR A 350 -16.02 -9.01 4.18
C TYR A 350 -17.34 -9.78 4.07
N SER A 351 -17.56 -10.37 2.91
CA SER A 351 -18.58 -11.39 2.67
C SER A 351 -17.95 -12.63 2.05
N ASP A 352 -18.58 -13.77 2.29
CA ASP A 352 -18.24 -15.03 1.64
C ASP A 352 -18.59 -14.99 0.16
N ILE A 353 -17.68 -15.49 -0.68
CA ILE A 353 -17.87 -15.56 -2.12
C ILE A 353 -17.22 -16.85 -2.67
N THR A 354 -17.89 -17.51 -3.60
CA THR A 354 -17.35 -18.68 -4.28
C THR A 354 -16.77 -18.27 -5.62
N VAL A 355 -15.49 -18.53 -5.87
CA VAL A 355 -14.88 -18.39 -7.20
C VAL A 355 -15.20 -19.63 -8.02
N ASP A 356 -15.77 -19.45 -9.22
CA ASP A 356 -15.89 -20.49 -10.23
C ASP A 356 -15.34 -20.02 -11.58
N ASN A 357 -14.11 -20.43 -11.87
CA ASN A 357 -13.45 -20.26 -13.15
C ASN A 357 -13.39 -21.57 -13.97
N SER A 358 -14.23 -22.57 -13.68
CA SER A 358 -14.25 -23.85 -14.42
C SER A 358 -14.59 -23.69 -15.92
N GLY A 359 -15.30 -22.62 -16.28
CA GLY A 359 -15.60 -22.20 -17.65
C GLY A 359 -14.63 -21.18 -18.25
N ALA A 360 -13.52 -20.84 -17.56
CA ALA A 360 -12.50 -19.95 -18.09
C ALA A 360 -11.68 -20.68 -19.18
N GLY A 361 -11.61 -20.10 -20.38
CA GLY A 361 -10.61 -20.52 -21.36
C GLY A 361 -9.20 -20.10 -20.92
N THR A 362 -8.16 -20.65 -21.55
CA THR A 362 -6.75 -20.27 -21.32
C THR A 362 -6.39 -18.89 -21.90
N ALA A 363 -7.36 -17.98 -22.03
CA ALA A 363 -7.14 -16.62 -22.48
C ALA A 363 -6.62 -15.78 -21.31
N ASP A 364 -5.71 -14.83 -21.59
CA ASP A 364 -5.45 -13.72 -20.68
C ASP A 364 -6.82 -13.10 -20.31
N PRO A 365 -7.23 -13.07 -19.03
CA PRO A 365 -8.41 -12.33 -18.65
C PRO A 365 -8.16 -10.87 -19.02
N SER A 366 -9.00 -10.31 -19.87
CA SER A 366 -8.96 -8.87 -20.15
C SER A 366 -9.07 -8.14 -18.82
N ALA A 367 -8.08 -7.30 -18.52
CA ALA A 367 -8.05 -6.51 -17.31
C ALA A 367 -9.42 -5.84 -17.10
N PRO A 368 -9.98 -5.83 -15.88
CA PRO A 368 -11.19 -5.06 -15.62
C PRO A 368 -10.90 -3.62 -16.05
N THR A 369 -11.71 -3.08 -16.97
CA THR A 369 -11.60 -1.69 -17.41
C THR A 369 -12.01 -0.83 -16.21
N PRO A 370 -11.09 -0.11 -15.53
CA PRO A 370 -11.45 0.60 -14.31
C PRO A 370 -12.36 1.77 -14.70
N GLU A 371 -13.54 1.83 -14.11
CA GLU A 371 -14.53 2.86 -14.43
C GLU A 371 -14.12 4.18 -13.74
N PRO A 372 -13.87 5.28 -14.47
CA PRO A 372 -13.35 6.49 -13.85
C PRO A 372 -14.35 7.10 -12.88
N ALA A 373 -13.94 7.31 -11.63
CA ALA A 373 -14.72 7.98 -10.59
C ALA A 373 -15.15 9.39 -11.05
N GLN A 374 -16.43 9.53 -11.41
CA GLN A 374 -17.04 10.81 -11.75
C GLN A 374 -17.15 11.72 -10.51
N PRO A 375 -17.28 13.05 -10.67
CA PRO A 375 -17.80 13.91 -9.62
C PRO A 375 -19.19 13.42 -9.19
N GLY A 376 -19.33 12.95 -7.94
CA GLY A 376 -20.55 12.32 -7.44
C GLY A 376 -20.70 10.82 -7.74
N ALA A 377 -19.65 10.15 -8.24
CA ALA A 377 -19.59 8.69 -8.23
C ALA A 377 -19.36 8.15 -6.81
N GLN A 378 -19.52 6.84 -6.63
CA GLN A 378 -19.04 6.12 -5.45
C GLN A 378 -17.51 5.92 -5.57
N ALA A 379 -16.83 5.69 -4.44
CA ALA A 379 -15.39 5.44 -4.43
C ALA A 379 -15.07 4.07 -5.06
N GLY A 380 -14.00 3.99 -5.86
CA GLY A 380 -13.63 2.79 -6.63
C GLY A 380 -12.15 2.79 -7.04
N THR A 381 -11.76 2.03 -8.07
CA THR A 381 -10.39 2.01 -8.58
C THR A 381 -10.09 3.17 -9.54
N LEU A 382 -8.84 3.65 -9.55
CA LEU A 382 -8.33 4.55 -10.61
C LEU A 382 -7.44 3.78 -11.59
N ALA A 383 -7.71 3.96 -12.89
CA ALA A 383 -6.74 3.63 -13.93
C ALA A 383 -5.59 4.66 -13.92
N PHE A 384 -4.35 4.19 -13.86
CA PHE A 384 -3.17 5.05 -14.02
C PHE A 384 -2.99 5.47 -15.48
N SER A 385 -2.45 6.68 -15.70
CA SER A 385 -2.00 7.14 -17.02
C SER A 385 -0.65 7.86 -16.90
N SER A 386 0.28 7.52 -17.78
CA SER A 386 1.59 8.18 -17.87
C SER A 386 1.54 9.35 -18.89
N PRO A 387 2.49 10.30 -18.83
CA PRO A 387 2.51 11.45 -19.75
C PRO A 387 2.79 11.09 -21.22
N GLU A 388 3.22 9.86 -21.51
CA GLU A 388 3.82 9.48 -22.80
C GLU A 388 2.85 8.73 -23.73
N GLY A 389 1.72 9.39 -24.01
CA GLY A 389 1.09 9.29 -25.33
C GLY A 389 -0.12 8.37 -25.46
N LYS A 390 -1.26 9.02 -25.73
CA LYS A 390 -2.53 8.47 -26.24
C LYS A 390 -3.27 7.55 -25.25
N PHE A 391 -4.22 8.13 -24.53
CA PHE A 391 -5.63 8.09 -24.98
C PHE A 391 -6.41 9.25 -24.33
N ALA A 392 -7.58 9.55 -24.90
CA ALA A 392 -8.54 10.52 -24.40
C ALA A 392 -9.96 10.00 -24.73
N LEU A 393 -10.94 10.29 -23.87
CA LEU A 393 -12.40 10.26 -24.07
C LEU A 393 -13.05 10.64 -22.70
N ALA A 394 -14.25 11.20 -22.58
CA ALA A 394 -14.91 12.29 -23.33
C ALA A 394 -16.11 12.81 -22.50
N TYR A 395 -16.14 14.10 -22.17
CA TYR A 395 -17.37 14.82 -21.79
C TYR A 395 -18.34 14.82 -23.00
N PRO A 396 -19.70 14.87 -22.87
CA PRO A 396 -20.47 15.92 -22.18
C PRO A 396 -21.75 15.37 -21.47
N ASP A 397 -22.78 16.12 -21.04
CA ASP A 397 -23.09 17.57 -21.10
C ASP A 397 -23.95 17.99 -19.88
N ALA A 398 -23.75 19.23 -19.38
CA ALA A 398 -24.35 19.81 -18.16
C ALA A 398 -24.09 18.99 -16.85
N TRP A 399 -23.89 19.58 -15.67
CA TRP A 399 -24.71 20.61 -15.04
C TRP A 399 -23.92 21.63 -14.18
N GLN A 400 -24.67 22.56 -13.58
CA GLN A 400 -24.24 23.88 -13.14
C GLN A 400 -23.50 23.90 -11.79
N THR A 401 -22.63 24.91 -11.65
CA THR A 401 -22.14 25.39 -10.35
C THR A 401 -23.27 25.97 -9.52
N LEU A 402 -23.31 25.63 -8.23
CA LEU A 402 -23.92 26.45 -7.19
C LEU A 402 -22.79 27.07 -6.36
N ASP A 403 -23.01 28.32 -5.93
CA ASP A 403 -21.99 29.28 -5.46
C ASP A 403 -21.21 28.84 -4.20
#